data_AF-A0A7Y9VX52-F1
#
_entry.id   AF-A0A7Y9VX52-F1
#
_cell.length_a   1.000
_cell.length_b   1.000
_cell.length_c   1.000
_cell.angle_alpha   90.00
_cell.angle_beta   90.00
_cell.angle_gamma   90.00
#
_symmetry.space_group_name_H-M   'P 1'
#
loop_
_entity.id
_entity.type
_entity.pdbx_description
1 polymer ?
#
loop_
_entity_poly.entity_id
_entity_poly.type
_entity_poly.pdbx_seq_one_letter_code
_entity_poly.pdbx_strand_id
1 'polypeptide(L)'
;MAALDYLRQAGLVVELVGERLRVSPASRINDEHRQYLNKHRAELLAELEVANDPEIASVAQQEQTQHVIRTAATASSEWHQSRNLYIGHLMSCRACHAPTVRYCATGAALRQRYNNTSMESTS
;
A
#
# COMPACT_ATOMS: atom_id res chain seq x y z
N MET A 1 38.14 1.79 -1.26
CA MET A 1 36.89 1.47 -0.54
C MET A 1 35.85 2.43 -1.07
N ALA A 2 34.89 1.97 -1.86
CA ALA A 2 33.88 2.88 -2.39
C ALA A 2 32.98 3.37 -1.24
N ALA A 3 32.61 4.66 -1.25
CA ALA A 3 31.74 5.23 -0.21
C ALA A 3 30.37 4.53 -0.17
N LEU A 4 29.93 3.97 -1.31
CA LEU A 4 28.73 3.15 -1.42
C LEU A 4 28.87 1.80 -0.70
N ASP A 5 30.04 1.15 -0.76
CA ASP A 5 30.28 -0.14 -0.09
C ASP A 5 30.18 -0.02 1.43
N TYR A 6 30.65 1.11 1.99
CA TYR A 6 30.53 1.39 3.42
C TYR A 6 29.05 1.45 3.86
N LEU A 7 28.20 2.12 3.07
CA LEU A 7 26.77 2.23 3.35
C LEU A 7 26.06 0.88 3.15
N ARG A 8 26.43 0.11 2.12
CA ARG A 8 25.90 -1.26 1.91
C ARG A 8 26.27 -2.21 3.04
N GLN A 9 27.50 -2.15 3.55
CA GLN A 9 27.95 -2.94 4.70
C GLN A 9 27.21 -2.56 5.99
N ALA A 10 26.84 -1.28 6.15
CA ALA A 10 25.95 -0.83 7.22
C ALA A 10 24.48 -1.29 7.02
N GLY A 11 24.17 -1.96 5.91
CA GLY A 11 22.81 -2.39 5.55
C GLY A 11 21.92 -1.22 5.12
N LEU A 12 22.53 -0.15 4.61
CA LEU A 12 21.85 1.01 4.05
C LEU A 12 21.91 0.93 2.52
N VAL A 13 20.75 1.05 1.89
CA VAL A 13 20.59 1.17 0.44
C VAL A 13 20.57 2.65 0.10
N VAL A 14 21.40 3.04 -0.87
CA VAL A 14 21.54 4.43 -1.33
C VAL A 14 21.14 4.47 -2.79
N GLU A 15 20.14 5.28 -3.10
CA GLU A 15 19.60 5.44 -4.46
C GLU A 15 19.63 6.92 -4.85
N LEU A 16 19.91 7.19 -6.12
CA LEU A 16 19.82 8.53 -6.67
C LEU A 16 18.40 8.76 -7.23
N VAL A 17 17.64 9.67 -6.63
CA VAL A 17 16.32 10.08 -7.13
C VAL A 17 16.39 11.53 -7.59
N GLY A 18 16.58 11.72 -8.90
CA GLY A 18 16.89 13.03 -9.47
C GLY A 18 18.20 13.56 -8.88
N GLU A 19 18.16 14.74 -8.25
CA GLU A 19 19.32 15.38 -7.60
C GLU A 19 19.47 15.03 -6.10
N ARG A 20 18.65 14.10 -5.58
CA ARG A 20 18.61 13.80 -4.14
C ARG A 20 18.99 12.34 -3.88
N LEU A 21 19.91 12.14 -2.94
CA LEU A 21 20.25 10.83 -2.41
C LEU A 21 19.13 10.35 -1.48
N ARG A 22 18.47 9.25 -1.84
CA ARG A 22 17.59 8.49 -0.95
C ARG A 22 18.40 7.43 -0.22
N VAL A 23 18.16 7.31 1.08
CA VAL A 23 18.81 6.29 1.91
C VAL A 23 17.74 5.55 2.70
N SER A 24 17.78 4.22 2.64
CA SER A 24 16.82 3.32 3.30
C SER A 24 17.57 2.18 4.00
N PRO A 25 17.08 1.64 5.13
CA PRO A 25 15.89 2.03 5.88
C PRO A 25 16.13 3.23 6.81
N ALA A 26 15.17 4.15 6.89
CA ALA A 26 15.25 5.34 7.75
C ALA A 26 15.48 5.00 9.23
N SER A 27 15.02 3.82 9.68
CA SER A 27 15.19 3.33 11.04
C SER A 27 16.64 3.04 11.45
N ARG A 28 17.57 2.95 10.49
CA ARG A 28 19.01 2.74 10.73
C ARG A 28 19.85 3.99 10.47
N ILE A 29 19.23 5.10 10.08
CA ILE A 29 19.94 6.35 9.81
C ILE A 29 20.20 7.06 11.13
N ASN A 30 21.40 6.86 11.66
CA ASN A 30 21.92 7.55 12.83
C ASN A 30 22.68 8.82 12.41
N ASP A 31 22.99 9.69 13.37
CA ASP A 31 23.68 10.96 13.08
C ASP A 31 25.09 10.76 12.49
N GLU A 32 25.76 9.65 12.82
CA GLU A 32 27.03 9.25 12.21
C GLU A 32 26.87 9.01 10.69
N HIS A 33 25.83 8.27 10.29
CA HIS A 33 25.52 8.03 8.88
C HIS A 33 25.16 9.35 8.17
N ARG A 34 24.46 10.28 8.84
CA ARG A 34 24.13 11.61 8.28
C ARG A 34 25.38 12.48 8.07
N GLN A 35 26.32 12.46 9.01
CA GLN A 35 27.59 13.18 8.86
C GLN A 35 28.43 12.59 7.74
N TYR A 36 28.51 11.26 7.65
CA TYR A 36 29.23 10.58 6.57
C TYR A 36 28.63 10.92 5.20
N LEU A 37 27.30 10.86 5.05
CA LEU A 37 26.60 11.21 3.81
C LEU A 37 26.82 12.66 3.40
N ASN A 38 26.82 13.61 4.33
CA ASN A 38 27.07 15.02 4.01
C ASN A 38 28.54 15.26 3.65
N LYS A 39 29.47 14.62 4.36
CA LYS A 39 30.91 14.76 4.12
C LYS A 39 31.34 14.17 2.78
N HIS A 40 30.76 13.04 2.40
CA HIS A 40 31.10 12.30 1.17
C HIS A 40 30.03 12.45 0.07
N ARG A 41 29.16 13.47 0.17
CA ARG A 41 28.00 13.65 -0.72
C ARG A 41 28.38 13.74 -2.20
N ALA A 42 29.41 14.54 -2.50
CA ALA A 42 29.86 14.78 -3.87
C ALA A 42 30.49 13.52 -4.49
N GLU A 43 31.25 12.76 -3.72
CA GLU A 43 31.84 11.49 -4.13
C GLU A 43 30.75 10.44 -4.39
N LEU A 44 29.76 10.35 -3.49
CA LEU A 44 28.61 9.44 -3.65
C LEU A 44 27.76 9.76 -4.89
N LEU A 45 27.57 11.05 -5.19
CA LEU A 45 26.84 11.48 -6.38
C LEU A 45 27.58 11.10 -7.66
N ALA A 46 28.87 11.42 -7.76
CA ALA A 46 29.68 11.10 -8.94
C ALA A 46 29.75 9.59 -9.19
N GLU A 47 29.92 8.78 -8.15
CA GLU A 47 29.94 7.31 -8.26
C GLU A 47 28.58 6.75 -8.68
N LEU A 48 27.46 7.31 -8.18
CA LEU A 48 26.11 6.90 -8.58
C LEU A 48 25.75 7.38 -9.99
N GLU A 49 26.22 8.53 -10.43
CA GLU A 49 26.05 9.02 -11.80
C GLU A 49 26.83 8.17 -12.81
N VAL A 50 28.06 7.77 -12.47
CA VAL A 50 28.88 6.87 -13.30
C VAL A 50 28.30 5.45 -13.34
N ALA A 51 27.68 4.98 -12.25
CA ALA A 51 27.05 3.66 -12.19
C ALA A 51 25.65 3.60 -12.84
N ASN A 52 25.05 4.73 -13.17
CA ASN A 52 23.68 4.83 -13.66
C ASN A 52 23.64 5.17 -15.16
N ASP A 53 24.27 4.33 -15.99
CA ASP A 53 24.03 4.26 -17.44
C ASP A 53 22.66 3.55 -17.71
N PRO A 54 21.89 3.97 -18.73
CA PRO A 54 20.43 3.85 -18.77
C PRO A 54 19.93 2.48 -19.29
N GLU A 55 20.31 1.38 -18.65
CA GLU A 55 19.80 0.03 -18.98
C GLU A 55 19.12 -0.67 -17.78
N ILE A 56 18.75 0.07 -16.73
CA ILE A 56 17.89 -0.43 -15.66
C ILE A 56 16.61 0.41 -15.58
N ALA A 57 15.93 0.56 -16.72
CA ALA A 57 14.60 1.17 -16.80
C ALA A 57 13.45 0.16 -16.60
N SER A 58 13.72 -1.11 -16.26
CA SER A 58 12.71 -2.17 -16.41
C SER A 58 12.61 -3.21 -15.28
N VAL A 59 13.28 -3.08 -14.12
CA VAL A 59 13.21 -4.17 -13.11
C VAL A 59 13.07 -3.77 -11.62
N ALA A 60 12.74 -2.52 -11.26
CA ALA A 60 12.73 -2.12 -9.83
C ALA A 60 11.54 -1.26 -9.34
N GLN A 61 10.34 -1.37 -9.94
CA GLN A 61 9.12 -0.80 -9.34
C GLN A 61 7.93 -1.77 -9.34
N GLN A 62 8.10 -2.94 -8.73
CA GLN A 62 6.97 -3.73 -8.20
C GLN A 62 6.94 -3.78 -6.66
N GLU A 63 7.75 -2.95 -5.99
CA GLU A 63 7.81 -2.91 -4.52
C GLU A 63 7.43 -1.53 -3.94
N GLN A 64 6.55 -0.79 -4.64
CA GLN A 64 5.65 0.09 -3.91
C GLN A 64 4.57 -0.79 -3.31
N THR A 65 4.69 -1.06 -2.02
CA THR A 65 3.61 -1.62 -1.21
C THR A 65 2.37 -0.77 -1.43
N GLN A 66 1.54 -1.23 -2.38
CA GLN A 66 0.18 -0.77 -2.57
C GLN A 66 -0.51 -1.08 -1.25
N HIS A 67 -0.54 -0.10 -0.35
CA HIS A 67 -1.40 -0.16 0.81
C HIS A 67 -2.83 -0.08 0.25
N VAL A 68 -3.36 -1.22 -0.19
CA VAL A 68 -4.75 -1.36 -0.60
C VAL A 68 -5.55 -1.06 0.65
N ILE A 69 -6.05 0.17 0.74
CA ILE A 69 -6.96 0.56 1.80
C ILE A 69 -8.23 -0.24 1.54
N ARG A 70 -8.35 -1.40 2.19
CA ARG A 70 -9.55 -2.26 2.17
C ARG A 70 -10.69 -1.51 2.84
N THR A 71 -11.32 -0.63 2.07
CA THR A 71 -12.49 0.14 2.47
C THR A 71 -13.64 -0.18 1.54
N ALA A 72 -14.87 0.10 1.99
CA ALA A 72 -16.06 -0.10 1.16
C ALA A 72 -15.98 0.64 -0.20
N ALA A 73 -15.11 1.63 -0.36
CA ALA A 73 -14.90 2.36 -1.62
C ALA A 73 -14.19 1.52 -2.71
N THR A 74 -13.38 0.53 -2.34
CA THR A 74 -12.66 -0.36 -3.27
C THR A 74 -13.30 -1.74 -3.38
N ALA A 75 -14.48 -1.94 -2.78
CA ALA A 75 -15.19 -3.22 -2.84
C ALA A 75 -15.76 -3.49 -4.24
N SER A 76 -15.97 -4.76 -4.57
CA SER A 76 -16.59 -5.20 -5.82
C SER A 76 -17.98 -4.59 -6.03
N SER A 77 -18.36 -4.36 -7.29
CA SER A 77 -19.68 -3.83 -7.66
C SER A 77 -20.81 -4.77 -7.21
N GLU A 78 -20.58 -6.09 -7.23
CA GLU A 78 -21.51 -7.10 -6.71
C GLU A 78 -21.75 -6.94 -5.20
N TRP A 79 -20.69 -6.65 -4.43
CA TRP A 79 -20.83 -6.39 -3.01
C TRP A 79 -21.63 -5.11 -2.75
N HIS A 80 -21.40 -4.03 -3.51
CA HIS A 80 -22.22 -2.81 -3.42
C HIS A 80 -23.69 -3.07 -3.72
N GLN A 81 -23.98 -3.85 -4.76
CA GLN A 81 -25.35 -4.20 -5.14
C GLN A 81 -26.06 -4.98 -4.01
N SER A 82 -25.42 -6.02 -3.48
CA SER A 82 -25.94 -6.81 -2.34
C SER A 82 -26.17 -5.94 -1.11
N ARG A 83 -25.22 -5.05 -0.77
CA ARG A 83 -25.34 -4.10 0.34
C ARG A 83 -26.53 -3.18 0.16
N ASN A 84 -26.68 -2.56 -1.02
CA ASN A 84 -27.73 -1.58 -1.27
C ASN A 84 -29.12 -2.23 -1.22
N LEU A 85 -29.28 -3.46 -1.74
CA LEU A 85 -30.54 -4.21 -1.62
C LEU A 85 -30.88 -4.52 -0.16
N TYR A 86 -29.90 -4.98 0.63
CA TYR A 86 -30.10 -5.28 2.04
C TYR A 86 -30.47 -4.02 2.85
N ILE A 87 -29.71 -2.93 2.70
CA ILE A 87 -29.95 -1.67 3.40
C ILE A 87 -31.29 -1.04 2.96
N GLY A 88 -31.59 -1.01 1.66
CA GLY A 88 -32.86 -0.48 1.15
C GLY A 88 -34.06 -1.25 1.68
N HIS A 89 -33.95 -2.58 1.78
CA HIS A 89 -34.98 -3.39 2.41
C HIS A 89 -35.12 -3.11 3.91
N LEU A 90 -34.00 -3.00 4.63
CA LEU A 90 -34.02 -2.70 6.07
C LEU A 90 -34.70 -1.36 6.37
N MET A 91 -34.49 -0.34 5.54
CA MET A 91 -35.09 0.98 5.71
C MET A 91 -36.58 1.04 5.36
N SER A 92 -37.03 0.20 4.42
CA SER A 92 -38.43 0.20 3.93
C SER A 92 -39.33 -0.82 4.64
N CYS A 93 -38.77 -1.91 5.16
CA CYS A 93 -39.53 -3.01 5.75
C CYS A 93 -39.76 -2.80 7.26
N ARG A 94 -41.01 -2.57 7.65
CA ARG A 94 -41.42 -2.42 9.06
C ARG A 94 -41.31 -3.69 9.89
N ALA A 95 -41.24 -4.86 9.25
CA ALA A 95 -41.09 -6.15 9.93
C ALA A 95 -39.62 -6.46 10.29
N CYS A 96 -38.68 -5.76 9.65
CA CYS A 96 -37.24 -5.87 9.93
C CYS A 96 -36.84 -4.83 10.99
N HIS A 97 -36.02 -5.26 11.94
CA HIS A 97 -35.53 -4.45 13.05
C HIS A 97 -34.08 -4.84 13.38
N ALA A 98 -33.12 -4.14 12.75
CA ALA A 98 -31.70 -4.44 12.88
C ALA A 98 -31.16 -4.43 14.32
N PRO A 99 -31.53 -3.46 15.20
CA PRO A 99 -31.05 -3.45 16.59
C PRO A 99 -31.37 -4.72 17.39
N THR A 100 -32.46 -5.42 17.05
CA THR A 100 -32.90 -6.64 17.73
C THR A 100 -32.69 -7.89 16.89
N VAL A 101 -31.97 -7.78 15.77
CA VAL A 101 -31.67 -8.88 14.83
C VAL A 101 -32.94 -9.59 14.32
N ARG A 102 -34.07 -8.89 14.31
CA ARG A 102 -35.32 -9.42 13.78
C ARG A 102 -35.41 -9.11 12.29
N TYR A 103 -35.49 -10.12 11.45
CA TYR A 103 -35.65 -9.96 10.01
C TYR A 103 -36.87 -10.74 9.52
N CYS A 104 -37.58 -10.21 8.53
CA CYS A 104 -38.53 -11.00 7.77
C CYS A 104 -37.77 -12.02 6.89
N ALA A 105 -38.47 -12.99 6.30
CA ALA A 105 -37.85 -14.01 5.45
C ALA A 105 -37.02 -13.41 4.31
N THR A 106 -37.53 -12.35 3.65
CA THR A 106 -36.81 -11.63 2.59
C THR A 106 -35.56 -10.93 3.13
N GLY A 107 -35.66 -10.23 4.26
CA GLY A 107 -34.55 -9.54 4.90
C GLY A 107 -33.43 -10.51 5.33
N ALA A 108 -33.81 -11.69 5.84
CA ALA A 108 -32.87 -12.74 6.21
C ALA A 108 -32.11 -13.28 4.98
N ALA A 109 -32.81 -13.52 3.87
CA ALA A 109 -32.19 -13.94 2.61
C ALA A 109 -31.23 -12.87 2.04
N LEU A 110 -31.61 -11.58 2.08
CA LEU A 110 -30.75 -10.48 1.64
C LEU A 110 -29.50 -10.34 2.53
N ARG A 111 -29.64 -10.52 3.84
CA ARG A 111 -28.52 -10.52 4.78
C ARG A 111 -27.55 -11.68 4.51
N GLN A 112 -28.07 -12.88 4.24
CA GLN A 112 -27.24 -14.03 3.87
C GLN A 112 -26.48 -13.77 2.57
N ARG A 113 -27.14 -13.21 1.54
CA ARG A 113 -26.48 -12.84 0.29
C ARG A 113 -25.37 -11.82 0.53
N TYR A 114 -25.65 -10.74 1.26
CA TYR A 114 -24.65 -9.74 1.62
C TYR A 114 -23.44 -10.33 2.37
N ASN A 115 -23.66 -11.23 3.33
CA ASN A 115 -22.57 -11.88 4.07
C ASN A 115 -21.75 -12.86 3.20
N ASN A 116 -22.37 -13.46 2.18
CA ASN A 116 -21.72 -14.41 1.29
C ASN A 116 -21.04 -13.74 0.09
N THR A 117 -21.43 -12.51 -0.27
CA THR A 117 -20.75 -11.75 -1.32
C THR A 117 -19.39 -11.29 -0.80
N SER A 118 -18.31 -11.71 -1.45
CA SER A 118 -16.96 -11.28 -1.09
C SER A 118 -16.75 -9.81 -1.47
N MET A 119 -16.05 -9.04 -0.63
CA MET A 119 -15.68 -7.65 -0.93
C MET A 119 -14.64 -7.55 -2.05
N GLU A 120 -13.95 -8.66 -2.34
CA GLU A 120 -12.91 -8.73 -3.36
C GLU A 120 -13.53 -9.18 -4.68
N SER A 121 -13.34 -8.39 -5.74
CA SER A 121 -13.51 -8.91 -7.10
C SER A 121 -12.39 -9.90 -7.31
N THR A 122 -12.68 -11.20 -7.25
CA THR A 122 -11.76 -12.21 -7.76
C THR A 122 -11.68 -12.01 -9.27
N SER A 123 -10.72 -11.18 -9.71
CA SER A 123 -10.29 -11.05 -11.10
C SER A 123 -9.05 -11.90 -11.34
#